data_AF-A0A919TH95-F1
#
_entry.id   AF-A0A919TH95-F1
#
_cell.length_a   1.000
_cell.length_b   1.000
_cell.length_c   1.000
_cell.angle_alpha   90.00
_cell.angle_beta   90.00
_cell.angle_gamma   90.00
#
_symmetry.space_group_name_H-M   'P 1'
#
loop_
_entity.id
_entity.type
_entity.pdbx_description
1 polymer ?
#
loop_
_entity_poly.entity_id
_entity_poly.type
_entity_poly.pdbx_seq_one_letter_code
_entity_poly.pdbx_strand_id
1 'polypeptide(L)'
;MGDFDLVPAAGGEWHGLLFDNQTVGLEPSLTWNFRIPCEPVEDGQAALSVEWLPIPAPGWRSMAGAAATSGSFAEPAEASVYHGLHHRYDRIDLRITEQDGPRIRVAVTIAGDIDNLGPAELTVDAWLTFTGILVQLGGVATADAALSRLAEFTAVDGLAEVPDPRGIAFRFAPH
;
A
#
# COMPACT_ATOMS: atom_id res chain seq x y z
N MET A 1 -25.27 9.47 -11.89
CA MET A 1 -24.77 8.21 -11.32
C MET A 1 -25.44 8.06 -9.96
N GLY A 2 -25.86 6.86 -9.57
CA GLY A 2 -26.54 6.65 -8.29
C GLY A 2 -25.60 6.96 -7.13
N ASP A 3 -26.14 7.54 -6.07
CA ASP A 3 -25.42 7.77 -4.82
C ASP A 3 -25.26 6.40 -4.14
N PHE A 4 -24.13 5.73 -4.35
CA PHE A 4 -23.82 4.46 -3.69
C PHE A 4 -22.76 4.69 -2.62
N ASP A 5 -22.96 4.07 -1.48
CA ASP A 5 -22.11 4.25 -0.31
C ASP A 5 -20.97 3.22 -0.33
N LEU A 6 -19.74 3.69 -0.21
CA LEU A 6 -18.54 2.86 -0.11
C LEU A 6 -18.21 2.65 1.36
N VAL A 7 -18.79 1.60 1.94
CA VAL A 7 -18.57 1.26 3.35
C VAL A 7 -17.35 0.34 3.48
N PRO A 8 -16.33 0.67 4.29
CA PRO A 8 -15.19 -0.22 4.52
C PRO A 8 -15.64 -1.53 5.19
N ALA A 9 -15.20 -2.66 4.63
CA ALA A 9 -15.35 -3.96 5.26
C ALA A 9 -14.23 -4.20 6.28
N ALA A 10 -14.45 -5.12 7.21
CA ALA A 10 -13.45 -5.49 8.18
C ALA A 10 -12.20 -6.13 7.53
N GLY A 11 -11.02 -5.71 7.99
CA GLY A 11 -9.73 -6.24 7.57
C GLY A 11 -9.10 -5.44 6.44
N GLY A 12 -8.27 -6.13 5.64
CA GLY A 12 -7.43 -5.52 4.63
C GLY A 12 -5.96 -5.82 4.85
N GLU A 13 -5.14 -5.34 3.93
CA GLU A 13 -3.75 -5.72 3.82
C GLU A 13 -2.87 -4.49 3.60
N TRP A 14 -1.64 -4.57 4.11
CA TRP A 14 -0.61 -3.62 3.77
C TRP A 14 0.72 -4.34 3.54
N HIS A 15 1.54 -3.80 2.65
CA HIS A 15 2.84 -4.38 2.32
C HIS A 15 3.81 -3.31 1.84
N GLY A 16 5.11 -3.62 1.96
CA GLY A 16 6.16 -2.80 1.38
C GLY A 16 6.47 -3.19 -0.06
N LEU A 17 6.93 -2.24 -0.86
CA LEU A 17 7.52 -2.45 -2.16
C LEU A 17 8.84 -1.70 -2.23
N LEU A 18 9.94 -2.42 -2.30
CA LEU A 18 11.25 -1.88 -2.63
C LEU A 18 11.47 -2.05 -4.13
N PHE A 19 11.47 -0.94 -4.86
CA PHE A 19 11.51 -0.93 -6.31
C PHE A 19 12.51 0.10 -6.85
N ASP A 20 13.13 -0.23 -7.98
CA ASP A 20 13.90 0.69 -8.80
C ASP A 20 13.45 0.62 -10.27
N ASN A 21 13.81 1.62 -11.06
CA ASN A 21 13.64 1.55 -12.50
C ASN A 21 14.84 2.16 -13.21
N GLN A 22 15.80 1.28 -13.52
CA GLN A 22 17.05 1.64 -14.18
C GLN A 22 16.85 2.19 -15.60
N THR A 23 15.73 1.87 -16.26
CA THR A 23 15.43 2.41 -17.61
C THR A 23 15.18 3.91 -17.59
N VAL A 24 14.57 4.42 -16.51
CA VAL A 24 14.25 5.86 -16.36
C VAL A 24 15.11 6.55 -15.30
N GLY A 25 16.08 5.84 -14.72
CA GLY A 25 16.96 6.37 -13.67
C GLY A 25 16.26 6.57 -12.34
N LEU A 26 15.19 5.82 -12.06
CA LEU A 26 14.56 5.84 -10.74
C LEU A 26 15.40 5.03 -9.75
N GLU A 27 15.93 5.73 -8.76
CA GLU A 27 16.70 5.13 -7.66
C GLU A 27 15.83 4.20 -6.80
N PRO A 28 16.43 3.13 -6.22
CA PRO A 28 15.73 2.24 -5.31
C PRO A 28 15.01 2.99 -4.18
N SER A 29 13.72 2.74 -4.02
CA SER A 29 12.89 3.38 -3.01
C SER A 29 11.93 2.37 -2.38
N LEU A 30 11.80 2.42 -1.05
CA LEU A 30 10.79 1.65 -0.31
C LEU A 30 9.52 2.48 -0.16
N THR A 31 8.43 1.98 -0.73
CA THR A 31 7.08 2.55 -0.61
C THR A 31 6.13 1.56 0.04
N TRP A 32 4.97 2.03 0.49
CA TRP A 32 3.95 1.20 1.14
C TRP A 32 2.66 1.20 0.35
N ASN A 33 2.04 0.03 0.26
CA ASN A 33 0.76 -0.18 -0.38
C ASN A 33 -0.26 -0.63 0.67
N PHE A 34 -1.48 -0.10 0.57
CA PHE A 34 -2.59 -0.35 1.46
C PHE A 34 -3.80 -0.76 0.63
N ARG A 35 -4.42 -1.87 0.97
CA ARG A 35 -5.65 -2.35 0.34
C ARG A 35 -6.71 -2.56 1.40
N ILE A 36 -7.80 -1.82 1.28
CA ILE A 36 -8.92 -1.85 2.21
C ILE A 36 -10.16 -2.31 1.44
N PRO A 37 -10.68 -3.53 1.72
CA PRO A 37 -11.91 -3.98 1.09
C PRO A 37 -13.08 -3.13 1.55
N CYS A 38 -14.06 -2.93 0.68
CA CYS A 38 -15.37 -2.40 1.03
C CYS A 38 -16.37 -3.54 1.18
N GLU A 39 -17.46 -3.29 1.90
CA GLU A 39 -18.65 -4.13 1.83
C GLU A 39 -19.13 -4.21 0.38
N PRO A 40 -19.75 -5.35 -0.03
CA PRO A 40 -20.29 -5.47 -1.38
C PRO A 40 -21.25 -4.33 -1.69
N VAL A 41 -21.06 -3.71 -2.86
CA VAL A 41 -21.96 -2.67 -3.36
C VAL A 41 -22.64 -3.23 -4.60
N GLU A 42 -23.98 -3.23 -4.59
CA GLU A 42 -24.78 -3.96 -5.58
C GLU A 42 -24.32 -5.44 -5.68
N ASP A 43 -24.02 -5.93 -6.89
CA ASP A 43 -23.51 -7.29 -7.15
C ASP A 43 -21.97 -7.33 -7.26
N GLY A 44 -21.29 -6.24 -6.89
CA GLY A 44 -19.85 -6.05 -7.09
C GLY A 44 -19.03 -6.02 -5.80
N GLN A 45 -17.76 -6.41 -5.91
CA GLN A 45 -16.77 -6.13 -4.88
C GLN A 45 -16.13 -4.77 -5.14
N ALA A 46 -15.93 -4.01 -4.07
CA ALA A 46 -15.19 -2.76 -4.10
C ALA A 46 -13.99 -2.81 -3.13
N ALA A 47 -12.92 -2.08 -3.44
CA ALA A 47 -11.79 -1.91 -2.54
C ALA A 47 -11.07 -0.59 -2.80
N LEU A 48 -10.69 0.09 -1.73
CA LEU A 48 -9.73 1.19 -1.74
C LEU A 48 -8.32 0.64 -1.84
N SER A 49 -7.54 1.16 -2.79
CA SER A 49 -6.10 0.96 -2.90
C SER A 49 -5.39 2.29 -2.73
N VAL A 50 -4.37 2.33 -1.89
CA VAL A 50 -3.36 3.40 -1.83
C VAL A 50 -2.02 2.77 -2.12
N GLU A 51 -1.35 3.21 -3.17
CA GLU A 51 -0.15 2.56 -3.71
C GLU A 51 1.02 3.55 -3.78
N TRP A 52 2.23 2.99 -3.69
CA TRP A 52 3.49 3.73 -3.81
C TRP A 52 3.68 4.84 -2.77
N LEU A 53 3.01 4.76 -1.61
CA LEU A 53 3.06 5.82 -0.61
C LEU A 53 4.40 5.84 0.14
N PRO A 54 5.22 6.90 0.01
CA PRO A 54 6.45 7.01 0.77
C PRO A 54 6.12 7.40 2.21
N ILE A 55 6.37 6.49 3.15
CA ILE A 55 6.22 6.76 4.59
C ILE A 55 7.58 6.60 5.25
N PRO A 56 8.17 7.68 5.78
CA PRO A 56 9.38 7.59 6.59
C PRO A 56 9.05 6.87 7.89
N ALA A 57 9.58 5.67 8.08
CA ALA A 57 9.45 4.91 9.31
C ALA A 57 10.76 4.18 9.63
N PRO A 58 11.11 3.98 10.92
CA PRO A 58 12.28 3.19 11.30
C PRO A 58 12.22 1.73 10.81
N GLY A 59 11.02 1.22 10.55
CA GLY A 59 10.79 -0.07 9.91
C GLY A 59 9.34 -0.55 10.08
N TRP A 60 9.01 -1.65 9.41
CA TRP A 60 7.63 -2.18 9.37
C TRP A 60 7.05 -2.55 10.76
N ARG A 61 7.89 -2.79 11.76
CA ARG A 61 7.47 -3.05 13.16
C ARG A 61 7.21 -1.78 13.98
N SER A 62 7.41 -0.59 13.41
CA SER A 62 7.33 0.70 14.10
C SER A 62 6.73 1.78 13.19
N MET A 63 5.49 1.54 12.76
CA MET A 63 4.71 2.39 11.86
C MET A 63 3.71 3.30 12.60
N ALA A 64 3.31 2.96 13.83
CA ALA A 64 2.36 3.78 14.61
C ALA A 64 2.85 5.23 14.76
N GLY A 65 1.96 6.19 14.50
CA GLY A 65 2.24 7.62 14.47
C GLY A 65 2.79 8.14 13.14
N ALA A 66 3.13 7.26 12.18
CA ALA A 66 3.55 7.70 10.86
C ALA A 66 2.36 8.22 10.04
N ALA A 67 2.63 9.15 9.14
CA ALA A 67 1.63 9.75 8.27
C ALA A 67 2.26 10.15 6.94
N ALA A 68 1.45 10.21 5.89
CA ALA A 68 1.85 10.72 4.60
C ALA A 68 0.65 11.35 3.87
N THR A 69 0.96 12.31 3.00
CA THR A 69 -0.03 13.00 2.18
C THR A 69 0.42 13.03 0.72
N SER A 70 -0.52 12.88 -0.20
CA SER A 70 -0.32 13.10 -1.64
C SER A 70 -1.27 14.21 -2.09
N GLY A 71 -0.74 15.22 -2.78
CA GLY A 71 -1.50 16.39 -3.20
C GLY A 71 -2.05 16.31 -4.63
N SER A 72 -1.54 15.36 -5.41
CA SER A 72 -1.93 15.09 -6.79
C SER A 72 -1.85 13.59 -7.06
N PHE A 73 -2.70 13.10 -7.97
CA PHE A 73 -2.64 11.71 -8.41
C PHE A 73 -1.25 11.39 -8.99
N ALA A 74 -0.70 10.24 -8.58
CA ALA A 74 0.62 9.72 -8.96
C ALA A 74 1.83 10.58 -8.52
N GLU A 75 1.64 11.54 -7.61
CA GLU A 75 2.71 12.43 -7.11
C GLU A 75 2.62 12.67 -5.59
N PRO A 76 3.33 11.89 -4.75
CA PRO A 76 4.19 10.74 -5.06
C PRO A 76 3.47 9.39 -5.09
N ALA A 77 2.18 9.37 -4.79
CA ALA A 77 1.43 8.14 -4.54
C ALA A 77 0.13 8.12 -5.35
N GLU A 78 -0.43 6.92 -5.51
CA GLU A 78 -1.69 6.72 -6.21
C GLU A 78 -2.78 6.29 -5.22
N ALA A 79 -3.98 6.82 -5.39
CA ALA A 79 -5.17 6.34 -4.70
C ALA A 79 -6.27 6.04 -5.71
N SER A 80 -6.95 4.93 -5.45
CA SER A 80 -8.05 4.51 -6.30
C SER A 80 -9.06 3.65 -5.57
N VAL A 81 -10.27 3.62 -6.12
CA VAL A 81 -11.27 2.62 -5.77
C VAL A 81 -11.42 1.68 -6.95
N TYR A 82 -11.22 0.39 -6.68
CA TYR A 82 -11.57 -0.66 -7.62
C TYR A 82 -13.05 -1.01 -7.44
N HIS A 83 -13.89 -0.69 -8.41
CA HIS A 83 -15.27 -1.14 -8.50
C HIS A 83 -15.62 -1.39 -9.96
N GLY A 84 -15.45 -2.64 -10.42
CA GLY A 84 -15.48 -3.04 -11.83
C GLY A 84 -14.29 -2.53 -12.66
N LEU A 85 -13.91 -1.26 -12.46
CA LEU A 85 -12.78 -0.56 -13.05
C LEU A 85 -11.96 0.11 -11.96
N HIS A 86 -10.79 0.64 -12.36
CA HIS A 86 -9.91 1.44 -11.53
C HIS A 86 -10.33 2.92 -11.59
N HIS A 87 -10.82 3.48 -10.48
CA HIS A 87 -11.29 4.86 -10.40
C HIS A 87 -10.35 5.68 -9.53
N ARG A 88 -9.72 6.69 -10.09
CA ARG A 88 -8.61 7.44 -9.49
C ARG A 88 -9.08 8.62 -8.64
N TYR A 89 -8.31 8.89 -7.60
CA TYR A 89 -8.49 10.03 -6.72
C TYR A 89 -7.20 10.86 -6.64
N ASP A 90 -7.37 12.18 -6.59
CA ASP A 90 -6.28 13.13 -6.70
C ASP A 90 -5.47 13.28 -5.40
N ARG A 91 -6.11 13.16 -4.24
CA ARG A 91 -5.49 13.47 -2.95
C ARG A 91 -5.58 12.32 -1.96
N ILE A 92 -4.59 12.26 -1.06
CA ILE A 92 -4.45 11.26 0.00
C ILE A 92 -4.03 11.98 1.29
N ASP A 93 -4.72 11.73 2.41
CA ASP A 93 -4.22 11.90 3.79
C ASP A 93 -4.31 10.54 4.46
N LEU A 94 -3.16 9.94 4.80
CA LEU A 94 -3.09 8.66 5.48
C LEU A 94 -2.31 8.81 6.79
N ARG A 95 -2.88 8.26 7.87
CA ARG A 95 -2.24 8.20 9.19
C ARG A 95 -2.33 6.79 9.74
N ILE A 96 -1.23 6.32 10.32
CA ILE A 96 -1.17 5.05 11.02
C ILE A 96 -1.38 5.36 12.50
N THR A 97 -2.58 5.09 13.00
CA THR A 97 -3.02 5.53 14.33
C THR A 97 -2.58 4.58 15.43
N GLU A 98 -2.55 3.28 15.15
CA GLU A 98 -2.19 2.23 16.10
C GLU A 98 -1.42 1.11 15.39
N GLN A 99 -0.63 0.34 16.15
CA GLN A 99 0.01 -0.88 15.67
C GLN A 99 -0.03 -1.96 16.74
N ASP A 100 -0.43 -3.17 16.32
CA ASP A 100 -0.47 -4.38 17.12
C ASP A 100 0.24 -5.51 16.36
N GLY A 101 1.54 -5.67 16.64
CA GLY A 101 2.40 -6.61 15.93
C GLY A 101 2.44 -6.32 14.42
N PRO A 102 2.07 -7.29 13.56
CA PRO A 102 2.01 -7.09 12.11
C PRO A 102 0.75 -6.34 11.66
N ARG A 103 -0.18 -6.00 12.56
CA ARG A 103 -1.39 -5.27 12.19
C ARG A 103 -1.22 -3.79 12.48
N ILE A 104 -1.73 -2.95 11.59
CA ILE A 104 -1.80 -1.50 11.79
C ILE A 104 -3.24 -1.04 11.69
N ARG A 105 -3.59 0.00 12.43
CA ARG A 105 -4.84 0.74 12.21
C ARG A 105 -4.52 1.98 11.40
N VAL A 106 -5.23 2.18 10.30
CA VAL A 106 -5.07 3.34 9.44
C VAL A 106 -6.33 4.20 9.46
N ALA A 107 -6.14 5.51 9.44
CA ALA A 107 -7.16 6.48 9.07
C ALA A 107 -6.74 7.07 7.72
N VAL A 108 -7.57 6.88 6.69
CA VAL A 108 -7.29 7.29 5.31
C VAL A 108 -8.42 8.16 4.81
N THR A 109 -8.09 9.30 4.23
CA THR A 109 -9.01 10.13 3.46
C THR A 109 -8.46 10.29 2.05
N ILE A 110 -9.27 9.97 1.05
CA ILE A 110 -8.98 10.23 -0.37
C ILE A 110 -10.01 11.20 -0.93
N ALA A 111 -9.59 12.08 -1.84
CA ALA A 111 -10.48 13.10 -2.40
C ALA A 111 -10.11 13.49 -3.82
N GLY A 112 -11.05 14.13 -4.53
CA GLY A 112 -10.85 14.56 -5.91
C GLY A 112 -11.04 13.39 -6.88
N ASP A 113 -12.28 12.90 -6.98
CA ASP A 113 -12.70 11.84 -7.89
C ASP A 113 -12.48 12.25 -9.36
N ILE A 114 -11.40 11.74 -9.96
CA ILE A 114 -10.98 12.09 -11.33
C ILE A 114 -11.87 11.39 -12.36
N ASP A 115 -12.32 10.18 -12.05
CA ASP A 115 -13.01 9.30 -12.99
C ASP A 115 -14.55 9.34 -12.83
N ASN A 116 -15.06 10.18 -11.93
CA ASN A 116 -16.48 10.40 -11.65
C ASN A 116 -17.20 9.12 -11.17
N LEU A 117 -16.57 8.38 -10.27
CA LEU A 117 -17.17 7.26 -9.55
C LEU A 117 -18.42 7.67 -8.75
N GLY A 118 -18.42 8.88 -8.18
CA GLY A 118 -19.54 9.44 -7.44
C GLY A 118 -19.09 10.19 -6.17
N PRO A 119 -18.49 9.52 -5.18
CA PRO A 119 -18.04 10.17 -3.95
C PRO A 119 -16.89 11.14 -4.21
N ALA A 120 -17.08 12.42 -3.90
CA ALA A 120 -16.00 13.41 -4.05
C ALA A 120 -14.85 13.21 -3.03
N GLU A 121 -15.16 12.57 -1.90
CA GLU A 121 -14.26 12.23 -0.82
C GLU A 121 -14.70 10.90 -0.17
N LEU A 122 -13.74 10.08 0.22
CA LEU A 122 -13.96 8.84 0.98
C LEU A 122 -13.03 8.83 2.18
N THR A 123 -13.57 8.57 3.37
CA THR A 123 -12.80 8.42 4.61
C THR A 123 -13.00 7.02 5.19
N VAL A 124 -11.90 6.39 5.59
CA VAL A 124 -11.83 5.00 6.04
C VAL A 124 -11.00 4.89 7.32
N ASP A 125 -11.48 4.12 8.28
CA ASP A 125 -10.73 3.67 9.46
C ASP A 125 -10.76 2.14 9.50
N ALA A 126 -9.59 1.50 9.36
CA ALA A 126 -9.50 0.06 9.26
C ALA A 126 -8.22 -0.53 9.86
N TRP A 127 -8.34 -1.77 10.36
CA TRP A 127 -7.19 -2.59 10.71
C TRP A 127 -6.71 -3.40 9.51
N LEU A 128 -5.42 -3.29 9.19
CA LEU A 128 -4.77 -3.95 8.07
C LEU A 128 -3.71 -4.93 8.56
N THR A 129 -3.59 -6.07 7.89
CA THR A 129 -2.58 -7.09 8.20
C THR A 129 -1.38 -6.96 7.28
N PHE A 130 -0.18 -7.00 7.86
CA PHE A 130 1.04 -6.94 7.08
C PHE A 130 1.26 -8.24 6.32
N THR A 131 1.42 -8.15 5.00
CA THR A 131 1.59 -9.32 4.13
C THR A 131 3.00 -9.46 3.56
N GLY A 132 3.93 -8.61 4.02
CA GLY A 132 5.36 -8.68 3.74
C GLY A 132 5.89 -7.49 2.94
N ILE A 133 7.08 -7.68 2.36
CA ILE A 133 7.75 -6.71 1.49
C ILE A 133 8.13 -7.42 0.20
N LEU A 134 7.75 -6.81 -0.92
CA LEU A 134 8.20 -7.19 -2.25
C LEU A 134 9.48 -6.42 -2.58
N VAL A 135 10.50 -7.12 -3.06
CA VAL A 135 11.76 -6.53 -3.53
C VAL A 135 11.91 -6.81 -5.02
N GLN A 136 11.83 -5.74 -5.80
CA GLN A 136 11.92 -5.76 -7.25
C GLN A 136 12.99 -4.76 -7.70
N LEU A 137 14.24 -5.20 -7.68
CA LEU A 137 15.41 -4.38 -7.99
C LEU A 137 16.18 -4.94 -9.19
N GLY A 138 16.62 -4.06 -10.08
CA GLY A 138 17.49 -4.40 -11.20
C GLY A 138 18.83 -4.96 -10.75
N GLY A 139 19.25 -6.08 -11.33
CA GLY A 139 20.56 -6.71 -11.04
C GLY A 139 20.61 -7.55 -9.76
N VAL A 140 19.50 -7.67 -9.01
CA VAL A 140 19.39 -8.57 -7.86
C VAL A 140 18.90 -9.94 -8.30
N ALA A 141 19.72 -10.97 -8.14
CA ALA A 141 19.45 -12.32 -8.66
C ALA A 141 19.15 -13.38 -7.58
N THR A 142 19.30 -13.05 -6.29
CA THR A 142 19.08 -14.00 -5.19
C THR A 142 18.33 -13.34 -4.04
N ALA A 143 17.65 -14.16 -3.24
CA ALA A 143 16.93 -13.71 -2.05
C ALA A 143 17.86 -13.09 -1.00
N ASP A 144 19.02 -13.68 -0.74
CA ASP A 144 20.01 -13.11 0.19
C ASP A 144 20.47 -11.71 -0.25
N ALA A 145 20.70 -11.51 -1.55
CA ALA A 145 21.04 -10.21 -2.09
C ALA A 145 19.86 -9.23 -1.96
N ALA A 146 18.64 -9.67 -2.24
CA ALA A 146 17.43 -8.87 -2.09
C ALA A 146 17.18 -8.45 -0.64
N LEU A 147 17.35 -9.36 0.32
CA LEU A 147 17.22 -9.11 1.76
C LEU A 147 18.30 -8.14 2.26
N SER A 148 19.54 -8.31 1.78
CA SER A 148 20.64 -7.39 2.10
C SER A 148 20.36 -5.97 1.60
N ARG A 149 19.84 -5.84 0.36
CA ARG A 149 19.43 -4.54 -0.19
C ARG A 149 18.25 -3.97 0.59
N LEU A 150 17.28 -4.79 1.00
CA LEU A 150 16.13 -4.35 1.79
C LEU A 150 16.53 -3.81 3.16
N ALA A 151 17.55 -4.39 3.80
CA ALA A 151 18.06 -3.96 5.10
C ALA A 151 18.62 -2.52 5.10
N GLU A 152 18.90 -1.94 3.93
CA GLU A 152 19.29 -0.53 3.79
C GLU A 152 18.10 0.44 3.94
N PHE A 153 16.86 -0.05 3.80
CA PHE A 153 15.64 0.78 3.78
C PHE A 153 14.73 0.54 4.99
N THR A 154 14.79 -0.63 5.62
CA THR A 154 13.95 -0.98 6.78
C THR A 154 14.60 -2.10 7.60
N ALA A 155 14.20 -2.22 8.87
CA ALA A 155 14.48 -3.41 9.66
C ALA A 155 13.93 -4.68 8.96
N VAL A 156 14.75 -5.72 8.90
CA VAL A 156 14.41 -7.03 8.30
C VAL A 156 14.16 -8.13 9.33
N ASP A 157 14.26 -7.81 10.62
CA ASP A 157 14.07 -8.77 11.71
C ASP A 157 12.68 -9.41 11.67
N GLY A 158 12.67 -10.74 11.68
CA GLY A 158 11.45 -11.54 11.60
C GLY A 158 10.82 -11.59 10.20
N LEU A 159 11.57 -11.22 9.15
CA LEU A 159 11.19 -11.51 7.77
C LEU A 159 11.89 -12.77 7.27
N ALA A 160 11.18 -13.60 6.50
CA ALA A 160 11.72 -14.75 5.78
C ALA A 160 11.26 -14.73 4.33
N GLU A 161 12.10 -15.23 3.42
CA GLU A 161 11.70 -15.41 2.03
C GLU A 161 10.52 -16.38 1.96
N VAL A 162 9.50 -16.01 1.18
CA VAL A 162 8.40 -16.89 0.79
C VAL A 162 8.26 -16.89 -0.73
N PRO A 163 7.82 -17.99 -1.34
CA PRO A 163 7.61 -18.03 -2.80
C PRO A 163 6.64 -16.93 -3.27
N ASP A 164 7.04 -16.13 -4.26
CA ASP A 164 6.11 -15.28 -5.03
C ASP A 164 5.63 -16.08 -6.26
N PRO A 165 4.33 -16.40 -6.37
CA PRO A 165 3.80 -17.18 -7.50
C PRO A 165 3.99 -16.49 -8.85
N ARG A 166 4.22 -15.17 -8.88
CA ARG A 166 4.45 -14.42 -10.12
C ARG A 166 5.90 -14.55 -10.62
N GLY A 167 6.84 -14.85 -9.72
CA GLY A 167 8.27 -14.95 -10.05
C GLY A 167 8.92 -13.66 -10.53
N ILE A 168 8.31 -12.50 -10.27
CA ILE A 168 8.80 -11.17 -10.71
C ILE A 168 9.51 -10.37 -9.60
N ALA A 169 9.42 -10.83 -8.36
CA ALA A 169 9.99 -10.18 -7.18
C ALA A 169 10.39 -11.22 -6.13
N PHE A 170 11.32 -10.84 -5.25
CA PHE A 170 11.55 -11.58 -4.00
C PHE A 170 10.54 -11.10 -2.96
N ARG A 171 9.87 -12.04 -2.28
CA ARG A 171 8.89 -11.71 -1.25
C ARG A 171 9.39 -12.12 0.12
N PHE A 172 9.37 -11.17 1.04
CA PHE A 172 9.75 -11.39 2.43
C PHE A 172 8.55 -11.17 3.35
N ALA A 173 8.10 -12.20 4.06
CA ALA A 173 6.92 -12.15 4.93
C ALA A 173 7.28 -12.39 6.40
N PRO A 174 6.45 -11.96 7.35
CA PRO A 174 6.62 -12.28 8.76
C PRO A 174 6.70 -13.79 9.01
N HIS A 175 7.61 -14.21 9.89
CA HIS A 175 7.71 -15.58 10.41
C HIS A 175 7.62 -15.64 11.94
#